data_AF-A0A934SSY2-F1
#
_entry.id   AF-A0A934SSY2-F1
#
_cell.length_a   1.000
_cell.length_b   1.000
_cell.length_c   1.000
_cell.angle_alpha   90.00
_cell.angle_beta   90.00
_cell.angle_gamma   90.00
#
_symmetry.space_group_name_H-M   'P 1'
#
loop_
_entity.id
_entity.type
_entity.pdbx_description
1 polymer ?
#
loop_
_entity_poly.entity_id
_entity_poly.type
_entity_poly.pdbx_seq_one_letter_code
_entity_poly.pdbx_strand_id
1 'polypeptide(L)' 'MKLLLDENISRRILPMRIESYPDSSHVSLLGIERADDRSIWRFAK' A
#
# COMPACT_ATOMS: atom_id res chain seq x y z
N MET A 1 9.05 9.55 -2.18
CA MET A 1 7.98 9.17 -1.22
C MET A 1 7.49 7.78 -1.59
N LYS A 2 7.04 6.97 -0.63
CA LYS A 2 6.43 5.65 -0.87
C LYS A 2 4.94 5.72 -0.54
N LEU A 3 4.10 5.02 -1.29
CA LEU A 3 2.66 4.92 -1.00
C LEU A 3 2.33 3.51 -0.52
N LEU A 4 1.60 3.42 0.58
CA LEU A 4 0.90 2.20 0.94
C LEU A 4 -0.57 2.36 0.54
N LEU A 5 -1.01 1.58 -0.44
CA LEU A 5 -2.40 1.58 -0.89
C LEU A 5 -3.23 0.65 0.00
N ASP A 6 -4.38 1.13 0.43
CA ASP A 6 -5.35 0.36 1.21
C ASP A 6 -6.16 -0.59 0.33
N GLU A 7 -7.04 -1.38 0.95
CA GLU A 7 -7.91 -2.34 0.28
C GLU A 7 -8.99 -1.70 -0.61
N ASN A 8 -9.24 -0.40 -0.46
CA ASN A 8 -10.23 0.34 -1.23
C ASN A 8 -9.69 0.77 -2.60
N ILE A 9 -8.37 0.73 -2.80
CA ILE A 9 -7.71 1.05 -4.05
C ILE A 9 -7.32 -0.23 -4.78
N SER A 10 -7.50 -0.32 -6.09
CA SER A 10 -7.05 -1.53 -6.80
C SER A 10 -5.52 -1.64 -6.83
N ARG A 11 -4.96 -2.75 -6.35
CA ARG A 11 -3.53 -3.10 -6.51
C ARG A 11 -3.01 -3.05 -7.95
N ARG A 12 -3.89 -3.11 -8.95
CA ARG A 12 -3.54 -2.99 -10.39
C ARG A 12 -3.02 -1.60 -10.78
N ILE A 13 -3.17 -0.59 -9.93
CA ILE A 13 -2.64 0.75 -10.17
C ILE A 13 -1.14 0.87 -9.88
N LEU A 14 -0.57 -0.05 -9.08
CA LEU A 14 0.84 0.01 -8.68
C LEU A 14 1.80 0.10 -9.88
N PRO A 15 1.70 -0.76 -10.92
CA PRO A 15 2.59 -0.69 -12.07
C PRO A 15 2.62 0.68 -12.77
N MET A 16 1.49 1.40 -12.75
CA MET A 16 1.37 2.73 -13.35
C MET A 16 2.03 3.84 -12.50
N ARG A 17 2.35 3.57 -11.24
CA ARG A 17 2.88 4.55 -10.28
C ARG A 17 4.33 4.30 -9.87
N ILE A 18 4.95 3.19 -10.30
CA ILE A 18 6.35 2.85 -9.95
C ILE A 18 7.34 3.91 -10.42
N GLU A 19 7.10 4.56 -11.56
CA GLU A 19 8.00 5.60 -12.08
C GLU A 19 8.12 6.81 -11.14
N SER A 20 7.03 7.20 -10.49
CA SER A 20 7.02 8.35 -9.55
C SER A 20 7.16 7.93 -8.08
N TYR A 21 6.80 6.68 -7.75
CA TYR A 21 6.77 6.16 -6.39
C TYR A 21 7.24 4.69 -6.36
N PRO A 22 8.54 4.44 -6.56
CA PRO A 22 9.08 3.10 -6.82
C PRO A 22 8.91 2.11 -5.66
N ASP A 23 8.88 2.60 -4.43
CA ASP A 23 8.75 1.77 -3.23
C ASP A 23 7.30 1.60 -2.75
N SER A 24 6.33 1.93 -3.61
CA SER A 24 4.91 1.80 -3.25
C SER A 24 4.48 0.34 -3.21
N SER A 25 3.57 0.04 -2.30
CA SER A 25 2.96 -1.28 -2.16
C SER A 25 1.47 -1.17 -1.82
N HIS A 26 0.84 -2.31 -1.59
CA HIS A 26 -0.59 -2.42 -1.31
C HIS A 26 -0.80 -3.40 -0.16
N VAL A 27 -1.75 -3.12 0.75
CA VAL A 27 -2.01 -3.94 1.95
C VAL A 27 -2.19 -5.44 1.63
N SER A 28 -2.92 -5.77 0.55
CA SER A 28 -3.10 -7.15 0.08
C SER A 28 -1.85 -7.84 -0.48
N LEU A 29 -0.85 -7.10 -0.98
CA LEU A 29 0.43 -7.69 -1.39
C LEU A 29 1.33 -7.97 -0.19
N LEU A 30 1.07 -7.29 0.92
CA LEU A 30 1.79 -7.42 2.18
C LEU A 30 1.10 -8.37 3.16
N GLY A 31 -0.10 -8.88 2.84
CA GLY A 31 -0.89 -9.75 3.71
C GLY A 31 -1.42 -9.06 4.97
N ILE A 32 -1.54 -7.72 4.94
CA ILE A 32 -2.01 -6.90 6.07
C ILE A 32 -3.36 -6.23 5.80
N GLU A 33 -4.10 -6.65 4.77
CA GLU A 33 -5.40 -6.08 4.39
C GLU A 33 -6.51 -6.30 5.43
N ARG A 34 -6.25 -7.12 6.46
CA ARG A 34 -7.15 -7.35 7.60
C ARG A 34 -6.60 -6.79 8.91
N ALA A 35 -5.45 -6.12 8.86
CA ALA A 35 -4.90 -5.45 10.04
C ALA A 35 -5.77 -4.25 10.40
N ASP A 36 -5.80 -3.87 11.67
CA ASP A 36 -6.49 -2.66 12.10
C ASP A 36 -5.78 -1.40 11.60
N ASP A 37 -6.52 -0.29 11.49
CA ASP A 37 -6.03 0.99 10.99
C ASP A 37 -4.77 1.48 11.71
N ARG A 38 -4.64 1.26 13.03
CA ARG A 38 -3.46 1.70 13.78
C ARG A 38 -2.24 0.87 13.40
N SER A 39 -2.42 -0.42 13.13
CA SER A 39 -1.36 -1.29 12.64
C SER A 39 -0.92 -0.91 11.22
N ILE A 40 -1.87 -0.64 10.31
CA ILE A 40 -1.57 -0.15 8.95
C ILE A 40 -0.84 1.21 9.02
N TRP A 41 -1.32 2.14 9.85
CA TRP A 41 -0.69 3.45 10.01
C TRP A 41 0.73 3.38 10.56
N ARG A 42 0.97 2.51 11.56
CA ARG A 42 2.33 2.27 12.09
C ARG A 42 3.25 1.66 11.04
N PHE A 43 2.74 0.77 10.19
CA PHE A 43 3.50 0.17 9.09
C PHE A 43 3.85 1.20 8.00
N ALA A 44 2.95 2.14 7.74
CA ALA A 44 3.12 3.16 6.69
C ALA A 44 4.07 4.32 7.07
N LYS A 45 4.36 4.51 8.36
CA LYS A 45 5.34 5.50 8.84
C LYS A 45 6.74 5.26 8.27
#